data_AF-A0A3D3KQM9-F1
#
_entry.id   AF-A0A3D3KQM9-F1
#
_cell.length_a   1.000
_cell.length_b   1.000
_cell.length_c   1.000
_cell.angle_alpha   90.00
_cell.angle_beta   90.00
_cell.angle_gamma   90.00
#
_symmetry.space_group_name_H-M   'P 1'
#
loop_
_entity.id
_entity.type
_entity.pdbx_description
1 polymer ?
#
loop_
_entity_poly.entity_id
_entity_poly.type
_entity_poly.pdbx_seq_one_letter_code
_entity_poly.pdbx_strand_id
1 'polypeptide(L)'
;REQAGDVVGDIFPKYFTLGYVYCLLAILTAVGVYLKEDYWNKPKLLVLGLMLILTFYDGMVVAPRAHAVRTEMKKAEQEEQKKALWGEFVRLHSQSAAINIIVLGLGVAVIITTAYFMRV
;
A
#
# COMPACT_ATOMS: atom_id res chain seq x y z
N ARG A 1 -13.61 22.61 -6.03
CA ARG A 1 -12.41 22.07 -5.34
C ARG A 1 -12.80 21.03 -4.28
N GLU A 2 -13.78 21.29 -3.42
CA GLU A 2 -14.27 20.32 -2.41
C GLU A 2 -14.85 19.04 -3.03
N GLN A 3 -15.67 19.16 -4.09
CA GLN A 3 -16.30 18.03 -4.77
C GLN A 3 -15.32 16.98 -5.32
N ALA A 4 -14.17 17.42 -5.84
CA ALA A 4 -13.13 16.52 -6.34
C ALA A 4 -12.44 15.75 -5.20
N GLY A 5 -12.28 16.38 -4.03
CA GLY A 5 -11.69 15.76 -2.84
C GLY A 5 -12.59 14.72 -2.16
N ASP A 6 -13.91 14.84 -2.33
CA ASP A 6 -14.87 13.83 -1.86
C ASP A 6 -14.96 12.64 -2.84
N VAL A 7 -14.98 12.88 -4.15
CA VAL A 7 -14.95 11.80 -5.16
C VAL A 7 -13.67 10.95 -5.02
N VAL A 8 -12.52 11.61 -4.85
CA VAL A 8 -11.24 10.93 -4.56
C VAL A 8 -11.32 10.19 -3.23
N GLY A 9 -11.98 10.77 -2.22
CA GLY A 9 -12.21 10.13 -0.92
C GLY A 9 -13.03 8.84 -0.99
N ASP A 10 -13.97 8.73 -1.94
CA ASP A 10 -14.79 7.53 -2.14
C ASP A 10 -14.12 6.45 -2.99
N ILE A 11 -13.28 6.84 -3.95
CA ILE A 11 -12.61 5.91 -4.88
C ILE A 11 -11.41 5.24 -4.21
N PHE A 12 -10.56 6.02 -3.52
CA PHE A 12 -9.31 5.51 -2.97
C PHE A 12 -9.49 4.32 -2.00
N PRO A 13 -10.46 4.31 -1.07
CA PRO A 13 -10.69 3.17 -0.18
C PRO A 13 -11.00 1.87 -0.93
N LYS A 14 -11.78 1.95 -2.01
CA LYS A 14 -12.08 0.80 -2.87
C LYS A 14 -10.84 0.33 -3.65
N TYR A 15 -9.95 1.25 -3.98
CA TYR A 15 -8.67 0.93 -4.61
C TYR A 15 -7.72 0.20 -3.65
N PHE A 16 -7.72 0.57 -2.37
CA PHE A 16 -6.96 -0.16 -1.34
C PHE A 16 -7.43 -1.62 -1.20
N THR A 17 -8.74 -1.88 -1.29
CA THR A 17 -9.24 -3.26 -1.30
C THR A 17 -8.75 -4.08 -2.48
N LEU A 18 -8.58 -3.47 -3.66
CA LEU A 18 -7.99 -4.15 -4.82
C LEU A 18 -6.50 -4.47 -4.60
N GLY A 19 -5.76 -3.60 -3.92
CA GLY A 19 -4.37 -3.83 -3.53
C GLY A 19 -4.19 -5.13 -2.75
N TYR A 20 -5.08 -5.41 -1.79
CA TYR A 20 -5.06 -6.68 -1.04
C TYR A 20 -5.33 -7.89 -1.92
N VAL A 21 -6.32 -7.79 -2.81
CA VAL A 21 -6.68 -8.89 -3.73
C VAL A 21 -5.51 -9.23 -4.65
N TYR A 22 -4.89 -8.24 -5.28
CA TYR A 22 -3.76 -8.46 -6.17
C TYR A 22 -2.54 -9.01 -5.44
N CYS A 23 -2.27 -8.52 -4.22
CA CYS A 23 -1.13 -9.02 -3.44
C CYS A 23 -1.35 -10.47 -3.00
N LEU A 24 -2.56 -10.82 -2.56
CA LEU A 24 -2.92 -12.19 -2.22
C LEU A 24 -2.82 -13.12 -3.44
N LEU A 25 -3.33 -12.70 -4.60
CA LEU A 25 -3.22 -13.45 -5.85
C LEU A 25 -1.76 -13.67 -6.26
N ALA A 26 -0.90 -12.67 -6.11
CA ALA A 26 0.52 -12.77 -6.42
C ALA A 26 1.22 -13.85 -5.56
N ILE A 27 0.89 -13.92 -4.26
CA ILE A 27 1.41 -14.94 -3.36
C ILE A 27 0.87 -16.32 -3.72
N LEU A 28 -0.44 -16.46 -3.92
CA LEU A 28 -1.07 -17.73 -4.29
C LEU A 28 -0.46 -18.28 -5.59
N THR A 29 -0.21 -17.41 -6.57
CA THR A 29 0.44 -17.78 -7.83
C THR A 29 1.88 -18.21 -7.59
N ALA A 30 2.65 -17.46 -6.77
CA ALA A 30 4.03 -17.82 -6.45
C ALA A 30 4.15 -19.16 -5.70
N VAL A 31 3.23 -19.45 -4.78
CA VAL A 31 3.12 -20.73 -4.07
C VAL A 31 2.72 -21.85 -5.03
N GLY A 32 1.74 -21.61 -5.91
CA GLY A 32 1.31 -22.60 -6.91
C GLY A 32 2.43 -23.00 -7.87
N VAL A 33 3.23 -22.03 -8.34
CA VAL A 33 4.42 -22.31 -9.15
C VAL A 33 5.46 -23.11 -8.36
N TYR A 34 5.70 -22.74 -7.10
CA TYR A 34 6.63 -23.46 -6.23
C TYR A 34 6.24 -24.94 -6.07
N LEU A 35 4.96 -25.23 -5.80
CA LEU A 35 4.46 -26.60 -5.63
C LEU A 35 4.54 -27.44 -6.92
N LYS A 36 4.52 -26.81 -8.09
CA LYS A 36 4.51 -27.50 -9.38
C LYS A 36 5.90 -27.79 -9.94
N GLU A 37 6.83 -26.85 -9.80
CA GLU A 37 8.14 -26.93 -10.47
C GLU A 37 9.30 -27.29 -9.53
N ASP A 38 9.05 -27.41 -8.23
CA ASP A 38 10.05 -27.61 -7.15
C ASP A 38 11.21 -26.57 -7.19
N TYR A 39 11.01 -25.51 -7.96
CA TYR A 39 11.95 -24.42 -8.16
C TYR A 39 11.79 -23.42 -7.03
N TRP A 40 12.60 -23.57 -5.99
CA TRP A 40 12.51 -22.73 -4.80
C TRP A 40 13.23 -21.38 -4.97
N ASN A 41 12.52 -20.37 -5.48
CA ASN A 41 13.04 -18.99 -5.53
C ASN A 41 12.79 -18.23 -4.21
N LYS A 42 13.50 -18.62 -3.14
CA LYS A 42 13.36 -18.07 -1.75
C LYS A 42 13.35 -16.54 -1.71
N PRO A 43 14.24 -15.83 -2.42
CA PRO A 43 14.29 -14.37 -2.38
C PRO A 43 13.01 -13.71 -2.90
N LYS A 44 12.42 -14.26 -3.97
CA LYS A 44 11.19 -13.71 -4.58
C LYS A 44 10.01 -13.81 -3.62
N LEU A 45 9.83 -14.95 -2.95
CA LEU A 45 8.76 -15.12 -1.95
C LEU A 45 8.93 -14.17 -0.76
N LEU A 46 10.15 -13.96 -0.28
CA LEU A 46 10.42 -13.01 0.80
C LEU A 46 10.07 -11.57 0.39
N VAL A 47 10.44 -11.15 -0.82
CA VAL A 47 10.11 -9.81 -1.34
C VAL A 47 8.60 -9.65 -1.49
N LEU A 48 7.90 -10.63 -2.06
CA LEU A 48 6.44 -10.61 -2.17
C LEU A 48 5.75 -10.59 -0.80
N GLY A 49 6.25 -11.38 0.17
CA GLY A 49 5.76 -11.37 1.54
C GLY A 49 5.96 -10.01 2.23
N LEU A 50 7.10 -9.38 2.04
CA LEU A 50 7.36 -8.02 2.54
C LEU A 50 6.40 -7.00 1.92
N MET A 51 6.19 -7.07 0.59
CA MET A 51 5.23 -6.21 -0.10
C MET A 51 3.82 -6.37 0.49
N LEU A 52 3.39 -7.61 0.77
CA LEU A 52 2.09 -7.87 1.41
C LEU A 52 2.00 -7.22 2.78
N ILE A 53 2.99 -7.44 3.65
CA ILE A 53 3.00 -6.88 5.01
C ILE A 53 2.92 -5.36 4.96
N LEU A 54 3.70 -4.73 4.06
CA LEU A 54 3.69 -3.29 3.87
C LEU A 54 2.34 -2.77 3.38
N THR A 55 1.74 -3.41 2.37
CA THR A 55 0.41 -3.04 1.87
C THR A 55 -0.68 -3.22 2.93
N PHE A 56 -0.64 -4.31 3.70
CA PHE A 56 -1.54 -4.54 4.83
C PHE A 56 -1.38 -3.49 5.92
N TYR A 57 -0.13 -3.18 6.31
CA TYR A 57 0.13 -2.16 7.30
C TYR A 57 -0.37 -0.78 6.85
N ASP A 58 -0.11 -0.41 5.60
CA ASP A 58 -0.57 0.87 5.06
C ASP A 58 -2.10 0.97 5.09
N GLY A 59 -2.80 -0.02 4.56
CA GLY A 59 -4.26 0.06 4.45
C GLY A 59 -5.03 -0.27 5.74
N MET A 60 -4.47 -1.02 6.69
CA MET A 60 -5.13 -1.33 7.98
C MET A 60 -4.75 -0.39 9.12
N VAL A 61 -3.58 0.26 9.05
CA VAL A 61 -3.08 1.12 10.14
C VAL A 61 -2.95 2.56 9.70
N VAL A 62 -2.24 2.83 8.60
CA VAL A 62 -1.93 4.22 8.20
C VAL A 62 -3.15 4.90 7.61
N ALA A 63 -3.86 4.24 6.68
CA ALA A 63 -5.01 4.82 6.00
C ALA A 63 -6.20 5.10 6.95
N PRO A 64 -6.59 4.21 7.89
CA PRO A 64 -7.67 4.51 8.83
C PRO A 64 -7.31 5.66 9.77
N ARG A 65 -6.04 5.75 10.22
CA ARG A 65 -5.56 6.88 11.02
C ARG A 65 -5.62 8.19 10.25
N ALA A 66 -5.16 8.20 9.00
CA ALA A 66 -5.22 9.39 8.15
C ALA A 66 -6.67 9.85 7.92
N HIS A 67 -7.60 8.92 7.76
CA HIS A 67 -9.03 9.21 7.64
C HIS A 67 -9.62 9.77 8.93
N ALA A 68 -9.25 9.22 10.09
CA ALA A 68 -9.68 9.71 11.40
C ALA A 68 -9.21 11.17 11.61
N VAL A 69 -7.93 11.45 11.39
CA VAL A 69 -7.37 12.81 11.50
C VAL A 69 -8.04 13.77 10.52
N ARG A 70 -8.29 13.36 9.27
CA ARG A 70 -9.03 14.17 8.29
C ARG A 70 -10.46 14.48 8.76
N THR A 71 -11.10 13.54 9.44
CA THR A 71 -12.46 13.72 9.99
C THR A 71 -12.45 14.68 11.19
N GLU A 72 -11.46 14.55 12.07
CA GLU A 72 -11.27 15.47 13.21
C GLU A 72 -10.96 16.90 12.75
N MET A 73 -10.14 17.06 11.71
CA MET A 73 -9.86 18.37 11.11
C MET A 73 -11.14 19.07 10.63
N LYS A 74 -12.07 18.32 10.02
CA LYS A 74 -13.36 18.87 9.55
C LYS A 74 -14.25 19.31 10.73
N LYS A 75 -14.09 18.72 11.91
CA LYS A 75 -14.86 19.02 13.13
C LYS A 75 -14.22 20.09 14.02
N ALA A 76 -12.91 20.33 13.88
CA ALA A 76 -12.22 21.31 14.69
C ALA A 76 -12.75 22.73 14.42
N GLU A 77 -13.02 23.49 15.47
CA GLU A 77 -13.46 24.89 15.37
C GLU A 77 -12.28 25.85 15.54
N GLN A 78 -11.31 25.47 16.38
CA GLN A 78 -10.14 26.29 16.68
C GLN A 78 -9.03 26.13 15.62
N GLU A 79 -8.43 27.25 15.23
CA GLU A 79 -7.38 27.29 14.19
C GLU A 79 -6.08 26.59 14.64
N GLU A 80 -5.72 26.72 15.91
CA GLU A 80 -4.56 26.05 16.54
C GLU A 80 -4.69 24.52 16.41
N GLN A 81 -5.88 24.00 16.71
CA GLN A 81 -6.20 22.57 16.64
C GLN A 81 -6.17 22.06 15.20
N LYS A 82 -6.70 22.84 14.23
CA LYS A 82 -6.62 22.52 12.80
C LYS A 82 -5.18 22.41 12.32
N LYS A 83 -4.29 23.32 12.73
CA LYS A 83 -2.87 23.27 12.36
C LYS A 83 -2.17 22.03 12.91
N ALA A 84 -2.42 21.66 14.16
CA ALA A 84 -1.85 20.46 14.77
C ALA A 84 -2.30 19.18 14.02
N LEU A 85 -3.61 19.06 13.77
CA LEU A 85 -4.17 17.92 13.04
C LEU A 85 -3.69 17.87 11.57
N TRP A 86 -3.49 19.02 10.94
CA TRP A 86 -2.90 19.07 9.59
C TRP A 86 -1.48 18.52 9.57
N GLY A 87 -0.65 18.86 10.55
CA GLY A 87 0.71 18.31 10.68
C GLY A 87 0.70 16.79 10.81
N GLU A 88 -0.22 16.24 11.60
CA GLU A 88 -0.38 14.79 11.74
C GLU A 88 -0.88 14.13 10.45
N PHE A 89 -1.85 14.75 9.77
CA PHE A 89 -2.35 14.26 8.48
C PHE A 89 -1.24 14.18 7.43
N VAL A 90 -0.43 15.24 7.30
CA VAL A 90 0.70 15.27 6.35
C VAL A 90 1.72 14.18 6.68
N ARG A 91 1.98 13.92 7.98
CA ARG A 91 2.88 12.84 8.40
C ARG A 91 2.36 11.46 8.01
N LEU A 92 1.07 11.19 8.24
CA LEU A 92 0.45 9.90 7.88
C LEU A 92 0.37 9.73 6.36
N HIS A 93 0.04 10.80 5.63
CA HIS A 93 0.01 10.78 4.18
C HIS A 93 1.38 10.52 3.56
N SER A 94 2.43 11.18 4.06
CA SER A 94 3.80 10.96 3.58
C SER A 94 4.32 9.55 3.91
N GLN A 95 3.95 9.01 5.08
CA GLN A 95 4.24 7.62 5.44
C GLN A 95 3.59 6.64 4.45
N SER A 96 2.31 6.83 4.12
CA SER A 96 1.61 5.98 3.15
C SER A 96 2.23 6.08 1.75
N ALA A 97 2.55 7.29 1.31
CA ALA A 97 3.22 7.52 0.03
C ALA A 97 4.59 6.81 -0.03
N ALA A 98 5.38 6.89 1.03
CA ALA A 98 6.67 6.21 1.12
C ALA A 98 6.53 4.68 1.04
N ILE A 99 5.57 4.10 1.76
CA ILE A 99 5.28 2.66 1.70
C ILE A 99 4.92 2.24 0.27
N ASN A 100 4.04 2.99 -0.40
CA ASN A 100 3.63 2.68 -1.77
C ASN A 100 4.79 2.78 -2.77
N ILE A 101 5.67 3.79 -2.64
CA ILE A 101 6.88 3.91 -3.48
C ILE A 101 7.81 2.72 -3.27
N ILE A 102 8.00 2.27 -2.02
CA ILE A 102 8.81 1.09 -1.69
C ILE A 102 8.20 -0.15 -2.34
N VAL A 103 6.90 -0.38 -2.16
CA VAL A 103 6.18 -1.53 -2.75
C VAL A 103 6.29 -1.52 -4.27
N LEU A 104 6.13 -0.37 -4.92
CA LEU A 104 6.29 -0.23 -6.36
C LEU A 104 7.72 -0.60 -6.80
N GLY A 105 8.73 -0.08 -6.11
CA GLY A 105 10.14 -0.39 -6.40
C GLY A 105 10.45 -1.88 -6.26
N LEU A 106 9.94 -2.53 -5.21
CA LEU A 106 10.06 -3.98 -5.01
C LEU A 106 9.35 -4.76 -6.12
N GLY A 107 8.16 -4.32 -6.55
CA GLY A 107 7.44 -4.93 -7.66
C GLY A 107 8.23 -4.89 -8.97
N VAL A 108 8.82 -3.74 -9.31
CA VAL A 108 9.70 -3.61 -10.48
C VAL A 108 10.91 -4.53 -10.37
N ALA A 109 11.55 -4.60 -9.20
CA ALA A 109 12.68 -5.51 -8.97
C ALA A 109 12.28 -6.99 -9.16
N VAL A 110 11.10 -7.41 -8.70
CA VAL A 110 10.59 -8.77 -8.91
C VAL A 110 10.36 -9.06 -10.40
N ILE A 111 9.83 -8.10 -11.16
CA ILE A 111 9.63 -8.26 -12.61
C ILE A 111 10.97 -8.41 -13.32
N ILE A 112 11.95 -7.52 -13.04
CA ILE A 112 13.28 -7.55 -13.68
C ILE A 112 14.00 -8.86 -13.37
N THR A 113 14.03 -9.26 -12.10
CA THR A 113 14.67 -10.53 -11.70
C THR A 113 14.00 -11.73 -12.33
N THR A 114 12.66 -11.77 -12.36
CA THR A 114 11.92 -12.85 -13.04
C THR A 114 12.24 -12.89 -14.53
N ALA A 115 12.25 -11.74 -15.22
CA ALA A 115 12.59 -11.65 -16.64
C ALA A 115 14.02 -12.10 -16.94
N TYR A 116 14.98 -11.78 -16.05
CA TYR A 116 16.36 -12.21 -16.17
C TYR A 116 16.49 -13.74 -16.02
N PHE A 117 15.85 -14.32 -15.00
CA PHE A 117 15.88 -15.76 -14.78
C PHE A 117 15.21 -16.57 -15.90
N MET A 118 14.15 -16.06 -16.53
CA MET A 118 13.50 -16.74 -17.66
C MET A 118 14.29 -16.70 -18.98
N ARG A 119 15.33 -15.87 -19.08
CA ARG A 119 16.20 -15.78 -20.27
C ARG A 119 17.40 -16.73 -20.22
N VAL A 120 17.72 -17.27 -19.05
CA VAL A 120 18.85 -18.20 -18.82
C VAL A 120 18.33 -19.63 -18.91
#